data_AF-A0A182IXY6-F1
#
_entry.id   AF-A0A182IXY6-F1
#
_cell.length_a   1.000
_cell.length_b   1.000
_cell.length_c   1.000
_cell.angle_alpha   90.00
_cell.angle_beta   90.00
_cell.angle_gamma   90.00
#
_symmetry.space_group_name_H-M   'P 1'
#
loop_
_entity.id
_entity.type
_entity.pdbx_description
1 polymer ?
#
loop_
_entity_poly.entity_id
_entity_poly.type
_entity_poly.pdbx_seq_one_letter_code
_entity_poly.pdbx_strand_id
1 'polypeptide(L)'
;MAVQLKSFSAILLVTLCVLSAVHVSRQAALSLHLLSRNERSIANQTQNEKKCETNTPCGWAIYVPFSRQIEKFMKNTCECEKSLECLKTDDDVSISAYVYRCRDHNKKGTYMSF
;
A
#
# COMPACT_ATOMS: atom_id res chain seq x y z
N MET A 1 -38.68 52.11 9.19
CA MET A 1 -38.38 50.65 9.17
C MET A 1 -37.21 50.26 8.25
N ALA A 2 -36.67 51.14 7.39
CA ALA A 2 -35.59 50.80 6.45
C ALA A 2 -34.16 50.70 7.06
N VAL A 3 -33.92 51.32 8.23
CA VAL A 3 -32.60 51.34 8.88
C VAL A 3 -32.24 49.99 9.50
N GLN A 4 -33.23 49.29 10.09
CA GLN A 4 -33.01 47.98 10.71
C GLN A 4 -32.62 46.91 9.67
N LEU A 5 -33.26 46.92 8.49
CA LEU A 5 -33.00 45.96 7.41
C LEU A 5 -31.57 46.08 6.83
N LYS A 6 -31.03 47.31 6.76
CA LYS A 6 -29.65 47.57 6.31
C LYS A 6 -28.61 47.07 7.32
N SER A 7 -28.90 47.21 8.62
CA SER A 7 -28.04 46.73 9.70
C SER A 7 -27.94 45.19 9.69
N PHE A 8 -29.06 44.49 9.57
CA PHE A 8 -29.06 43.02 9.49
C PHE A 8 -28.36 42.49 8.24
N SER A 9 -28.51 43.17 7.10
CA SER A 9 -27.81 42.82 5.86
C SER A 9 -26.29 42.98 6.00
N ALA A 10 -25.83 44.08 6.62
CA ALA A 10 -24.41 44.29 6.88
C ALA A 10 -23.82 43.22 7.82
N ILE A 11 -24.55 42.86 8.89
CA ILE A 11 -24.12 41.80 9.82
C ILE A 11 -24.03 40.44 9.10
N LEU A 12 -25.02 40.09 8.27
CA LEU A 12 -25.01 38.84 7.51
C LEU A 12 -23.86 38.77 6.49
N LEU A 13 -23.55 39.89 5.83
CA LEU A 13 -22.41 39.95 4.90
C LEU A 13 -21.08 39.77 5.63
N VAL A 14 -20.91 40.40 6.80
CA VAL A 14 -19.68 40.25 7.60
C VAL A 14 -19.53 38.81 8.10
N THR A 15 -20.59 38.17 8.59
CA THR A 15 -20.49 36.78 9.06
C THR A 15 -20.16 35.80 7.94
N LEU A 16 -20.75 35.97 6.74
CA LEU A 16 -20.42 35.18 5.55
C LEU A 16 -18.95 35.37 5.13
N CYS A 17 -18.43 36.60 5.19
CA CYS A 17 -17.02 36.88 4.88
C CYS A 17 -16.05 36.24 5.87
N VAL A 18 -16.37 36.20 7.18
CA VAL A 18 -15.51 35.53 8.17
C VAL A 18 -15.56 34.01 7.99
N LEU A 19 -16.73 33.43 7.73
CA LEU A 19 -16.90 31.98 7.51
C LEU A 19 -16.14 31.49 6.27
N SER A 20 -16.11 32.27 5.19
CA SER A 20 -15.34 31.91 3.97
C SER A 20 -13.83 31.96 4.22
N ALA A 21 -13.33 32.99 4.91
CA ALA A 21 -11.92 33.11 5.27
C ALA A 21 -11.43 31.95 6.16
N VAL A 22 -12.26 31.50 7.11
CA VAL A 22 -11.96 30.36 7.99
C VAL A 22 -11.98 29.03 7.22
N HIS A 23 -12.93 28.82 6.30
CA HIS A 23 -12.98 27.61 5.47
C HIS A 23 -11.77 27.49 4.54
N VAL A 24 -11.36 28.58 3.90
CA VAL A 24 -10.18 28.61 3.01
C VAL A 24 -8.91 28.25 3.79
N SER A 25 -8.77 28.78 5.01
CA SER A 25 -7.65 28.47 5.89
C SER A 25 -7.61 26.98 6.30
N ARG A 26 -8.77 26.35 6.55
CA ARG A 26 -8.88 24.92 6.87
C ARG A 26 -8.55 24.01 5.68
N GLN A 27 -8.93 24.38 4.46
CA GLN A 27 -8.64 23.58 3.26
C GLN A 27 -7.13 23.55 2.95
N ALA A 28 -6.41 24.65 3.17
CA ALA A 28 -4.96 24.71 2.92
C ALA A 28 -4.15 23.77 3.82
N ALA A 29 -4.56 23.61 5.08
CA ALA A 29 -3.86 22.74 6.04
C ALA A 29 -4.00 21.24 5.72
N LEU A 30 -5.14 20.81 5.16
CA LEU A 30 -5.37 19.41 4.79
C LEU A 30 -4.55 19.00 3.56
N SER A 31 -4.42 19.88 2.58
CA SER A 31 -3.66 19.60 1.34
C SER A 31 -2.16 19.40 1.61
N LEU A 32 -1.58 20.13 2.56
CA LEU A 32 -0.16 20.01 2.90
C LEU A 32 0.18 18.65 3.54
N HIS A 33 -0.73 18.10 4.34
CA HIS A 33 -0.50 16.83 5.04
C HIS A 33 -0.57 15.61 4.09
N LEU A 34 -1.36 15.69 3.01
CA LEU A 34 -1.40 14.65 1.98
C LEU A 34 -0.14 14.63 1.11
N LEU A 35 0.42 15.80 0.78
CA LEU A 35 1.68 15.89 0.04
C LEU A 35 2.87 15.37 0.87
N SER A 36 2.94 15.72 2.16
CA SER A 36 4.03 15.26 3.04
C SER A 36 4.04 13.73 3.24
N ARG A 37 2.88 13.06 3.22
CA ARG A 37 2.81 11.59 3.29
C ARG A 37 3.29 10.91 1.99
N ASN A 38 3.21 11.60 0.85
CA ASN A 38 3.60 11.04 -0.44
C ASN A 38 5.11 11.20 -0.72
N GLU A 39 5.79 12.20 -0.14
CA GLU A 39 7.22 12.45 -0.42
C GLU A 39 8.19 11.49 0.28
N ARG A 40 7.80 10.80 1.36
CA ARG A 40 8.67 9.78 1.99
C ARG A 40 8.81 8.48 1.19
N SER A 41 8.04 8.30 0.12
CA SER A 41 8.10 7.06 -0.67
C SER A 41 9.00 7.13 -1.92
N ILE A 42 9.55 8.30 -2.26
CA ILE A 42 10.26 8.54 -3.55
C ILE A 42 11.77 8.79 -3.36
N ALA A 43 12.31 8.76 -2.14
CA ALA A 43 13.74 9.05 -1.92
C ALA A 43 14.68 7.81 -1.93
N ASN A 44 14.17 6.58 -2.07
CA ASN A 44 14.97 5.34 -2.05
C ASN A 44 14.62 4.38 -3.20
N GLN A 45 14.47 4.90 -4.42
CA GLN A 45 14.41 4.09 -5.62
C GLN A 45 15.58 4.44 -6.54
N THR A 46 16.78 4.37 -5.98
CA THR A 46 17.95 4.00 -6.75
C THR A 46 17.65 2.64 -7.36
N GLN A 47 17.79 2.55 -8.68
CA GLN A 47 17.63 1.37 -9.52
C GLN A 47 18.58 0.25 -9.09
N ASN A 48 18.25 -0.42 -8.00
CA ASN A 48 18.77 -1.73 -7.67
C ASN A 48 17.55 -2.63 -7.75
N GLU A 49 17.54 -3.58 -8.70
CA GLU A 49 16.53 -4.64 -8.74
C GLU A 49 16.33 -5.12 -7.30
N LYS A 50 15.13 -4.92 -6.73
CA LYS A 50 14.89 -5.20 -5.32
C LYS A 50 14.99 -6.70 -5.13
N LYS A 51 16.20 -7.20 -4.85
CA LYS A 51 16.45 -8.61 -4.61
C LYS A 51 15.62 -9.04 -3.40
N CYS A 52 14.89 -10.15 -3.50
CA CYS A 52 14.19 -10.70 -2.35
C CYS A 52 15.21 -11.12 -1.27
N GLU A 53 14.94 -10.75 -0.02
CA GLU A 53 15.67 -11.30 1.12
C GLU A 53 15.37 -12.81 1.26
N THR A 54 16.27 -13.58 1.88
CA THR A 54 16.19 -15.05 2.01
C THR A 54 14.83 -15.55 2.52
N ASN A 55 14.24 -14.86 3.50
CA ASN A 55 12.94 -15.21 4.09
C ASN A 55 11.80 -14.27 3.63
N THR A 56 12.01 -13.49 2.57
CA THR A 56 10.94 -12.73 1.95
C THR A 56 10.28 -13.59 0.87
N PRO A 57 8.94 -13.77 0.91
CA PRO A 57 8.24 -14.47 -0.16
C PRO A 57 8.35 -13.68 -1.47
N CYS A 58 8.68 -14.38 -2.56
CA CYS A 58 8.71 -13.82 -3.91
C CYS A 58 7.31 -13.84 -4.56
N GLY A 59 6.41 -14.68 -4.06
CA GLY A 59 5.02 -14.70 -4.51
C GLY A 59 4.11 -15.60 -3.68
N TRP A 60 2.84 -15.56 -4.03
CA TRP A 60 1.76 -16.30 -3.37
C TRP A 60 0.82 -16.88 -4.41
N ALA A 61 0.41 -18.13 -4.25
CA ALA A 61 -0.68 -18.69 -5.05
C ALA A 61 -1.90 -18.90 -4.15
N ILE A 62 -2.92 -18.07 -4.31
CA ILE A 62 -4.18 -18.19 -3.59
C ILE A 62 -4.98 -19.34 -4.19
N TYR A 63 -5.47 -20.23 -3.34
CA TYR A 63 -6.24 -21.40 -3.73
C TYR A 63 -7.59 -21.46 -3.01
N VAL A 64 -8.52 -22.21 -3.60
CA VAL A 64 -9.80 -22.54 -2.94
C VAL A 64 -9.53 -23.52 -1.78
N PRO A 65 -9.97 -23.25 -0.53
CA PRO A 65 -9.58 -24.00 0.67
C PRO A 65 -9.71 -25.53 0.56
N PHE A 66 -10.77 -26.00 -0.11
CA PHE A 66 -11.09 -27.43 -0.22
C PHE A 66 -10.44 -28.12 -1.42
N SER A 67 -10.55 -27.53 -2.62
CA SER A 67 -10.03 -28.17 -3.85
C SER A 67 -8.55 -27.90 -4.07
N ARG A 68 -7.97 -26.94 -3.32
CA ARG A 68 -6.60 -26.43 -3.52
C ARG A 68 -6.32 -25.98 -4.96
N GLN A 69 -7.38 -25.68 -5.71
CA GLN A 69 -7.29 -25.14 -7.06
C GLN A 69 -6.80 -23.70 -6.98
N ILE A 70 -5.70 -23.40 -7.68
CA ILE A 70 -5.13 -22.05 -7.71
C ILE A 70 -6.07 -21.13 -8.49
N GLU A 71 -6.55 -20.09 -7.83
CA GLU A 71 -7.37 -19.05 -8.45
C GLU A 71 -6.51 -17.90 -8.98
N LYS A 72 -5.48 -17.54 -8.23
CA LYS A 72 -4.66 -16.37 -8.54
C LYS A 72 -3.24 -16.51 -8.05
N PHE A 73 -2.28 -16.08 -8.87
CA PHE A 73 -0.90 -15.86 -8.46
C PHE A 73 -0.63 -14.37 -8.21
N MET A 74 -0.04 -14.05 -7.07
CA MET A 74 0.34 -12.71 -6.64
C MET A 74 1.86 -12.64 -6.51
N LYS A 75 2.53 -12.00 -7.46
CA LYS A 75 3.97 -11.74 -7.42
C LYS A 75 4.27 -10.54 -6.51
N ASN A 76 5.29 -10.64 -5.66
CA ASN A 76 5.76 -9.51 -4.87
C ASN A 76 6.67 -8.58 -5.70
N THR A 77 6.97 -7.40 -5.16
CA THR A 77 7.77 -6.38 -5.86
C THR A 77 9.27 -6.68 -5.92
N CYS A 78 9.71 -7.76 -5.26
CA CYS A 78 11.10 -8.20 -5.26
C CYS A 78 11.33 -9.31 -6.30
N GLU A 79 12.57 -9.45 -6.75
CA GLU A 79 12.97 -10.50 -7.71
C GLU A 79 14.03 -11.42 -7.12
N CYS A 80 13.98 -12.70 -7.52
CA CYS A 80 15.03 -13.65 -7.17
C CYS A 80 16.29 -13.36 -7.99
N GLU A 81 17.46 -13.67 -7.42
CA GLU A 81 18.71 -13.63 -8.17
C GLU A 81 18.68 -14.61 -9.35
N LYS A 82 19.47 -14.35 -10.40
CA LYS A 82 19.46 -15.15 -11.65
C LYS A 82 19.71 -16.66 -11.45
N SER A 83 20.35 -17.05 -10.35
CA SER A 83 20.62 -18.45 -9.99
C SER A 83 19.51 -19.09 -9.15
N LEU A 84 18.51 -18.32 -8.72
CA LEU A 84 17.45 -18.76 -7.82
C LEU A 84 16.10 -18.66 -8.52
N GLU A 85 15.24 -19.63 -8.25
CA GLU A 85 13.88 -19.67 -8.76
C GLU A 85 12.88 -19.41 -7.64
N CYS A 86 11.77 -18.77 -7.97
CA CYS A 86 10.66 -18.55 -7.05
C CYS A 86 9.85 -19.85 -6.93
N LEU A 87 10.17 -20.68 -5.93
CA LEU A 87 9.60 -22.01 -5.76
C LEU A 87 8.66 -22.07 -4.55
N LYS A 88 7.63 -22.92 -4.64
CA LYS A 88 6.72 -23.19 -3.53
C LYS A 88 7.49 -23.80 -2.36
N THR A 89 7.45 -23.15 -1.21
CA THR A 89 8.13 -23.63 0.02
C THR A 89 7.16 -24.01 1.12
N ASP A 90 6.06 -23.26 1.27
CA ASP A 90 5.16 -23.42 2.40
C ASP A 90 3.69 -23.33 1.96
N ASP A 91 2.80 -23.75 2.86
CA ASP A 91 1.35 -23.65 2.71
C ASP A 91 0.77 -22.91 3.92
N ASP A 92 0.29 -21.69 3.68
CA ASP A 92 -0.43 -20.90 4.67
C ASP A 92 -1.93 -21.18 4.57
N VAL A 93 -2.34 -22.21 5.30
CA VAL A 93 -3.74 -22.70 5.31
C VAL A 93 -4.70 -21.66 5.91
N SER A 94 -4.20 -20.75 6.75
CA SER A 94 -5.03 -19.73 7.39
C SER A 94 -5.64 -18.74 6.38
N ILE A 95 -4.94 -18.51 5.28
CA ILE A 95 -5.35 -17.63 4.17
C ILE A 95 -5.58 -18.39 2.87
N SER A 96 -5.52 -19.72 2.91
CA SER A 96 -5.64 -20.59 1.74
C SER A 96 -4.66 -20.20 0.61
N ALA A 97 -3.37 -20.09 0.94
CA ALA A 97 -2.35 -19.68 -0.02
C ALA A 97 -1.05 -20.50 0.07
N TYR A 98 -0.48 -20.85 -1.08
CA TYR A 98 0.88 -21.36 -1.16
C TYR A 98 1.89 -20.22 -1.16
N VAL A 99 2.93 -20.36 -0.35
CA VAL A 99 4.01 -19.39 -0.23
C VAL A 99 5.16 -19.78 -1.15
N TYR A 100 5.63 -18.84 -1.95
CA TYR A 100 6.78 -19.03 -2.83
C TYR A 100 7.96 -18.20 -2.34
N ARG A 101 9.15 -18.80 -2.28
CA ARG A 101 10.40 -18.16 -1.86
C ARG A 101 11.52 -18.49 -2.85
N CYS A 102 12.55 -17.64 -2.89
CA CYS A 102 13.69 -17.86 -3.76
C CYS A 102 14.52 -19.05 -3.26
N ARG A 103 14.62 -20.09 -4.09
CA ARG A 103 15.40 -21.31 -3.80
C ARG A 103 16.17 -21.74 -5.02
N ASP A 104 17.27 -22.43 -4.79
CA ASP A 104 18.04 -23.06 -5.86
C ASP A 104 17.29 -24.30 -6.35
N HIS A 105 17.04 -24.39 -7.65
CA HIS A 105 16.32 -25.51 -8.26
C HIS A 105 17.01 -26.86 -8.01
N ASN A 106 18.34 -26.88 -7.82
CA ASN A 106 19.14 -28.07 -7.56
C ASN A 106 19.17 -28.49 -6.08
N LYS A 107 18.70 -27.67 -5.13
CA LYS A 107 18.69 -28.01 -3.70
C LYS A 107 17.39 -28.65 -3.21
N LYS A 108 16.56 -29.17 -4.12
CA LYS A 108 15.28 -29.85 -3.82
C LYS A 108 15.40 -31.12 -2.94
N GLY A 109 16.59 -31.52 -2.49
CA GLY A 109 16.81 -32.77 -1.75
C GLY A 109 17.35 -32.67 -0.31
N THR A 110 17.61 -31.48 0.26
CA THR A 110 18.37 -31.40 1.54
C THR A 110 17.60 -30.79 2.72
N TYR A 111 16.34 -30.36 2.55
CA TYR A 111 15.55 -29.74 3.62
C TYR A 111 14.36 -30.60 4.10
N MET A 112 14.45 -31.91 3.93
CA MET A 112 13.46 -32.86 4.43
C MET A 112 14.17 -33.98 5.19
N SER A 113 14.83 -33.60 6.28
CA SER A 113 15.35 -34.51 7.30
C SER A 113 15.50 -33.73 8.60
N PHE A 114 14.43 -33.67 9.37
CA PHE A 114 14.42 -33.69 10.84
C PHE A 114 13.07 -34.25 11.30
#